data_AF-A0A924ANQ7-F1
#
_entry.id   AF-A0A924ANQ7-F1
#
_cell.length_a   1.000
_cell.length_b   1.000
_cell.length_c   1.000
_cell.angle_alpha   90.00
_cell.angle_beta   90.00
_cell.angle_gamma   90.00
#
_symmetry.space_group_name_H-M   'P 1'
#
loop_
_entity.id
_entity.type
_entity.pdbx_description
1 polymer ?
#
loop_
_entity_poly.entity_id
_entity_poly.type
_entity_poly.pdbx_seq_one_letter_code
_entity_poly.pdbx_strand_id
1 'polypeptide(L)'
;VEETGLHIEIERFLCVHEFLAPPLHAIELFFIVYKTGGTLVRGVDPELEDNKQIITDVAWLGLEALSKMEDQSKHRIIHDLKEWGDLYRRSGFYTKQ
;
A
#
# COMPACT_ATOMS: atom_id res chain seq x y z
N VAL A 1 -0.12 13.05 4.01
CA VAL A 1 0.54 13.63 5.20
C VAL A 1 0.15 12.89 6.46
N GLU A 2 -1.15 12.76 6.75
CA GLU A 2 -1.71 12.23 8.01
C GLU A 2 -0.97 11.02 8.58
N GLU A 3 -0.88 9.91 7.85
CA GLU A 3 -0.34 8.65 8.38
C GLU A 3 1.18 8.42 8.24
N THR A 4 1.85 9.16 7.33
CA THR A 4 3.26 8.88 6.96
C THR A 4 4.19 10.10 6.99
N GLY A 5 3.64 11.30 7.20
CA GLY A 5 4.37 12.56 7.11
C GLY A 5 4.85 12.92 5.69
N LEU A 6 4.54 12.10 4.68
CA LEU A 6 4.98 12.33 3.30
C LEU A 6 4.03 13.27 2.55
N HIS A 7 4.64 14.12 1.72
CA HIS A 7 3.95 14.89 0.69
C HIS A 7 4.18 14.17 -0.63
N ILE A 8 3.09 13.90 -1.35
CA ILE A 8 3.13 13.14 -2.60
C ILE A 8 2.33 13.85 -3.69
N GLU A 9 2.68 13.57 -4.92
CA GLU A 9 1.86 13.86 -6.09
C GLU A 9 1.56 12.56 -6.82
N ILE A 10 0.33 12.47 -7.35
CA ILE A 10 -0.12 11.30 -8.10
C ILE A 10 0.51 11.37 -9.50
N GLU A 11 1.25 10.33 -9.87
CA GLU A 11 1.74 10.18 -11.23
C GLU A 11 0.64 9.61 -12.11
N ARG A 12 0.09 8.45 -11.73
CA ARG A 12 -0.99 7.78 -12.47
C ARG A 12 -1.73 6.76 -11.61
N PHE A 13 -2.95 6.44 -12.06
CA PHE A 13 -3.68 5.27 -11.60
C PHE A 13 -2.95 3.98 -12.04
N LEU A 14 -2.83 3.02 -11.11
CA LEU A 14 -2.22 1.72 -11.38
C LEU A 14 -3.29 0.68 -11.68
N CYS A 15 -4.08 0.29 -10.67
CA CYS A 15 -5.08 -0.76 -10.79
C CYS A 15 -6.16 -0.68 -9.70
N VAL A 16 -7.25 -1.41 -9.91
CA VAL A 16 -8.28 -1.71 -8.92
C VAL A 16 -8.01 -3.11 -8.36
N HIS A 17 -8.16 -3.29 -7.06
CA HIS A 17 -8.31 -4.60 -6.44
C HIS A 17 -9.67 -4.67 -5.75
N GLU A 18 -10.41 -5.76 -5.99
CA GLU A 18 -11.66 -6.03 -5.29
C GLU A 18 -11.40 -7.01 -4.15
N PHE A 19 -11.57 -6.52 -2.92
CA PHE A 19 -11.48 -7.34 -1.73
C PHE A 19 -12.88 -7.81 -1.33
N LEU A 20 -13.09 -9.13 -1.36
CA LEU A 20 -14.35 -9.75 -0.99
C LEU A 20 -14.11 -10.85 0.06
N ALA A 21 -14.48 -10.57 1.31
CA ALA A 21 -14.38 -11.51 2.43
C ALA A 21 -15.58 -11.27 3.37
N PRO A 22 -16.66 -12.06 3.26
CA PRO A 22 -17.90 -11.81 4.01
C PRO A 22 -17.64 -11.57 5.51
N PRO A 23 -18.21 -10.49 6.11
CA PRO A 23 -19.19 -9.55 5.55
C PRO A 23 -18.58 -8.35 4.80
N LEU A 24 -17.26 -8.30 4.63
CA LEU A 24 -16.53 -7.17 4.05
C LEU A 24 -16.48 -7.25 2.53
N HIS A 25 -16.72 -6.10 1.90
CA HIS A 25 -16.55 -5.88 0.47
C HIS A 25 -15.96 -4.48 0.26
N ALA A 26 -14.79 -4.41 -0.34
CA ALA A 26 -14.09 -3.15 -0.60
C ALA A 26 -13.54 -3.11 -2.03
N ILE A 27 -13.56 -1.91 -2.60
CA ILE A 27 -12.90 -1.59 -3.87
C ILE A 27 -11.71 -0.71 -3.54
N GLU A 28 -10.52 -1.22 -3.80
CA GLU A 28 -9.26 -0.55 -3.50
C GLU A 28 -8.66 0.01 -4.79
N LEU A 29 -8.31 1.29 -4.76
CA LEU A 29 -7.71 2.00 -5.89
C LEU A 29 -6.24 2.27 -5.59
N PHE A 30 -5.34 1.70 -6.39
CA PHE A 30 -3.90 1.90 -6.25
C PHE A 30 -3.39 2.92 -7.25
N PHE A 31 -2.51 3.81 -6.78
CA PHE A 31 -1.90 4.87 -7.57
C PHE A 31 -0.38 4.80 -7.42
N ILE A 32 0.33 5.05 -8.52
CA ILE A 32 1.75 5.37 -8.43
C ILE A 32 1.88 6.86 -8.12
N VAL A 33 2.73 7.16 -7.16
CA VAL A 33 2.97 8.51 -6.65
C VAL A 33 4.47 8.75 -6.55
N TYR A 34 4.87 10.01 -6.57
CA TYR A 34 6.24 10.41 -6.23
C TYR A 34 6.23 11.34 -5.02
N LYS A 35 7.30 11.25 -4.22
CA LYS A 35 7.49 12.10 -3.06
C LYS A 35 7.92 13.49 -3.50
N THR A 36 7.16 14.51 -3.12
CA THR A 36 7.48 15.93 -3.37
C THR A 36 8.06 16.63 -2.14
N GLY A 37 7.91 16.04 -0.95
CA GLY A 37 8.38 16.63 0.29
C GLY A 37 8.12 15.77 1.51
N GLY A 38 8.24 16.36 2.70
CA GLY A 38 8.07 15.67 3.97
C GLY A 38 9.21 14.70 4.31
N THR A 39 9.10 14.11 5.51
CA THR A 39 10.02 13.09 6.03
C THR A 39 9.17 11.89 6.42
N LEU A 40 9.65 10.68 6.12
CA LEU A 40 8.94 9.46 6.52
C LEU A 40 8.95 9.39 8.05
N VAL A 41 7.77 9.54 8.65
CA VAL A 41 7.55 9.42 10.09
C VAL A 41 6.22 8.71 10.31
N ARG A 42 6.09 8.03 11.45
CA ARG A 42 4.79 7.47 11.83
C ARG A 42 3.83 8.63 12.11
N GLY A 43 2.83 8.78 11.26
CA GLY A 43 1.80 9.79 11.39
C GLY A 43 0.66 9.36 12.32
N VAL A 44 -0.46 10.07 12.24
CA VAL A 44 -1.67 9.85 13.02
C VAL A 44 -2.86 9.93 12.08
N ASP A 45 -3.71 8.90 12.10
CA ASP A 45 -5.03 8.91 11.48
C ASP A 45 -5.98 9.75 12.35
N PRO A 46 -6.46 10.91 11.84
CA PRO A 46 -7.33 11.80 12.61
C PRO A 46 -8.73 11.23 12.87
N GLU A 47 -9.14 10.19 12.15
CA GLU A 47 -10.44 9.53 12.31
C GLU A 47 -10.44 8.54 13.50
N LEU A 48 -9.27 8.22 14.05
CA LEU A 48 -9.09 7.26 15.15
C LEU A 48 -8.56 7.96 16.41
N GLU A 49 -8.98 7.47 17.58
CA GLU A 49 -8.39 7.90 18.85
C GLU A 49 -6.89 7.54 18.90
N ASP A 50 -6.10 8.30 19.67
CA ASP A 50 -4.64 8.10 19.80
C ASP A 50 -4.24 6.67 20.20
N ASN A 51 -5.08 6.00 21.01
CA ASN A 51 -4.88 4.62 21.45
C ASN A 51 -5.47 3.56 20.51
N LYS A 52 -6.08 3.97 19.39
CA LYS A 52 -6.70 3.09 18.38
C LYS A 52 -6.02 3.17 17.02
N GLN A 53 -4.89 3.87 16.94
CA GLN A 53 -4.08 4.01 15.72
C GLN A 53 -3.63 2.63 15.21
N ILE A 54 -3.98 2.31 13.95
CA ILE A 54 -3.67 1.02 13.33
C ILE A 54 -2.20 0.96 12.89
N ILE A 55 -1.66 2.07 12.38
CA ILE A 55 -0.26 2.14 11.91
C ILE A 55 0.67 2.31 13.11
N THR A 56 1.47 1.26 13.36
CA THR A 56 2.44 1.23 14.46
C THR A 56 3.87 1.54 14.03
N ASP A 57 4.21 1.31 12.76
CA ASP A 57 5.56 1.55 12.23
C ASP A 57 5.52 1.86 10.72
N VAL A 58 6.52 2.60 10.23
CA VAL A 58 6.68 2.93 8.80
C VAL A 58 8.15 2.85 8.40
N ALA A 59 8.41 2.16 7.28
CA ALA A 59 9.76 2.00 6.76
C ALA A 59 9.76 1.92 5.23
N TRP A 60 10.88 2.32 4.62
CA TRP A 60 11.16 2.01 3.22
C TRP A 60 11.66 0.58 3.11
N LEU A 61 10.95 -0.23 2.32
CA LEU A 61 11.29 -1.64 2.11
C LEU A 61 11.71 -1.88 0.66
N GLY A 62 12.83 -2.58 0.49
CA GLY A 62 13.25 -3.10 -0.81
C GLY A 62 12.61 -4.46 -1.11
N LEU A 63 12.70 -4.91 -2.37
CA LEU A 63 12.18 -6.23 -2.80
C LEU A 63 12.75 -7.39 -1.98
N GLU A 64 14.01 -7.33 -1.57
CA GLU A 64 14.62 -8.36 -0.74
C GLU A 64 13.97 -8.47 0.65
N ALA A 65 13.57 -7.35 1.26
CA ALA A 65 12.87 -7.37 2.52
C ALA A 65 11.46 -7.94 2.35
N LEU A 66 10.76 -7.53 1.27
CA LEU A 66 9.42 -8.03 0.94
C LEU A 66 9.40 -9.52 0.61
N SER A 67 10.43 -10.06 -0.05
CA SER A 67 10.48 -11.48 -0.41
C SER A 67 10.68 -12.40 0.79
N LYS A 68 11.22 -11.88 1.89
CA LYS A 68 11.39 -12.61 3.16
C LYS A 68 10.14 -12.58 4.04
N MET A 69 9.16 -11.75 3.74
CA MET A 69 7.90 -11.66 4.48
C MET A 69 6.91 -12.72 4.01
N GLU A 70 6.12 -13.26 4.95
CA GLU A 70 5.02 -14.16 4.65
C GLU A 70 3.91 -13.46 3.84
N ASP A 71 3.25 -14.18 2.96
CA ASP A 71 2.21 -13.61 2.08
C ASP A 71 1.01 -13.05 2.87
N GLN A 72 0.70 -13.62 4.02
CA GLN A 72 -0.35 -13.11 4.92
C GLN A 72 -0.06 -11.72 5.52
N SER A 73 1.23 -11.31 5.55
CA SER A 73 1.65 -9.99 6.01
C SER A 73 1.74 -8.97 4.88
N LYS A 74 1.39 -9.35 3.66
CA LYS A 74 1.56 -8.56 2.44
C LYS A 74 0.23 -8.44 1.71
N HIS A 75 -0.01 -7.27 1.12
CA HIS A 75 -1.16 -7.12 0.24
C HIS A 75 -1.01 -7.97 -1.04
N ARG A 76 -2.11 -8.46 -1.60
CA ARG A 76 -2.07 -9.39 -2.73
C ARG A 76 -1.43 -8.82 -4.00
N ILE A 77 -1.45 -7.49 -4.16
CA ILE A 77 -0.82 -6.82 -5.30
C ILE A 77 0.72 -6.91 -5.27
N ILE A 78 1.32 -7.08 -4.08
CA ILE A 78 2.77 -7.20 -3.88
C ILE A 78 3.25 -8.65 -3.73
N HIS A 79 2.36 -9.63 -3.94
CA HIS A 79 2.75 -11.04 -4.02
C HIS A 79 3.48 -11.33 -5.34
N ASP A 80 4.37 -12.33 -5.31
CA ASP A 80 5.13 -12.83 -6.47
C ASP A 80 5.97 -11.78 -7.22
N LEU A 81 6.38 -10.68 -6.58
CA LEU A 81 7.23 -9.67 -7.21
C LEU A 81 8.68 -10.18 -7.34
N LYS A 82 9.20 -10.23 -8.58
CA LYS A 82 10.61 -10.49 -8.87
C LYS A 82 11.38 -9.19 -9.09
N GLU A 83 10.71 -8.22 -9.69
CA GLU A 83 11.21 -6.88 -9.96
C GLU A 83 10.09 -5.84 -9.78
N TRP A 84 10.45 -4.57 -9.60
CA TRP A 84 9.45 -3.48 -9.49
C TRP A 84 8.61 -3.36 -10.76
N GLY A 85 9.16 -3.75 -11.91
CA GLY A 85 8.43 -3.84 -13.17
C GLY A 85 7.18 -4.72 -13.08
N ASP A 86 7.19 -5.79 -12.28
CA ASP A 86 6.02 -6.65 -12.08
C ASP A 86 4.86 -5.88 -11.46
N LEU A 87 5.16 -5.02 -10.48
CA LEU A 87 4.17 -4.18 -9.81
C LEU A 87 3.62 -3.12 -10.76
N TYR A 88 4.49 -2.45 -11.52
CA TYR A 88 4.07 -1.40 -12.46
C TYR A 88 3.27 -1.92 -13.65
N ARG A 89 3.38 -3.22 -13.97
CA ARG A 89 2.57 -3.91 -14.98
C ARG A 89 1.18 -4.32 -14.47
N ARG A 90 0.89 -4.21 -13.17
CA ARG A 90 -0.48 -4.36 -12.66
C ARG A 90 -1.32 -3.25 -13.28
N SER A 91 -2.37 -3.60 -14.00
CA SER A 91 -3.23 -2.62 -14.67
C SER A 91 -4.68 -3.08 -14.70
N GLY A 92 -5.63 -2.14 -14.67
CA GLY A 92 -7.06 -2.45 -14.79
C GLY A 92 -7.61 -3.12 -13.53
N PHE A 93 -8.43 -4.17 -13.70
CA PHE A 93 -9.07 -4.90 -12.59
C PHE A 93 -8.21 -6.11 -12.20
N TYR A 94 -7.65 -6.09 -10.99
CA TYR A 94 -6.80 -7.15 -10.47
C TYR A 94 -7.59 -8.12 -9.61
N THR A 95 -8.00 -9.24 -10.22
CA THR A 95 -8.69 -10.37 -9.57
C THR A 95 -7.88 -11.65 -9.78
N LYS A 96 -6.74 -11.79 -9.12
CA LYS A 96 -6.20 -13.16 -8.97
C LYS A 96 -7.08 -13.83 -7.92
N GLN A 97 -7.77 -14.92 -8.29
CA GLN A 97 -8.54 -15.78 -7.36
C GLN A 97 -7.58 -16.56 -6.48
#